data_AF-A0A956V2E3-F1
#
_entry.id   AF-A0A956V2E3-F1
#
_cell.length_a   1.000
_cell.length_b   1.000
_cell.length_c   1.000
_cell.angle_alpha   90.00
_cell.angle_beta   90.00
_cell.angle_gamma   90.00
#
_symmetry.space_group_name_H-M   'P 1'
#
loop_
_entity.id
_entity.type
_entity.pdbx_description
1 polymer ?
#
loop_
_entity_poly.entity_id
_entity_poly.type
_entity_poly.pdbx_seq_one_letter_code
_entity_poly.pdbx_strand_id
1 'polypeptide(L)'
;MALTPEGLVRELTSCGVTLRVEGEHLVVTNKNKLTRDLIDALKSHKLELIHLLNPQRSHDASVPDHWRHIPVMPVKGERVARFGPNGEGLRYRICLFDVWYIIRFEENADVLRVTNLENGVPKNRMFTTLDEFHRWAWAETFFRDLTFLN
;
A
#
# COMPACT_ATOMS: atom_id res chain seq x y z
N MET A 1 -23.67 5.50 -2.41
CA MET A 1 -22.55 4.99 -1.57
C MET A 1 -21.29 5.13 -2.41
N ALA A 2 -20.25 5.79 -1.91
CA ALA A 2 -18.98 5.87 -2.63
C ALA A 2 -18.31 4.48 -2.65
N LEU A 3 -17.87 4.03 -3.82
CA LEU A 3 -17.16 2.77 -3.99
C LEU A 3 -15.74 2.90 -3.45
N THR A 4 -15.26 1.93 -2.67
CA THR A 4 -13.84 1.89 -2.29
C THR A 4 -12.98 1.56 -3.51
N PRO A 5 -11.67 1.89 -3.52
CA PRO A 5 -10.78 1.55 -4.64
C PRO A 5 -10.79 0.06 -5.02
N GLU A 6 -10.83 -0.85 -4.04
CA GLU A 6 -10.92 -2.30 -4.28
C GLU A 6 -12.29 -2.71 -4.81
N GLY A 7 -13.36 -2.06 -4.33
CA GLY A 7 -14.72 -2.26 -4.83
C GLY A 7 -14.83 -1.83 -6.29
N LEU A 8 -14.23 -0.69 -6.64
CA LEU A 8 -14.16 -0.17 -8.00
C LEU A 8 -13.37 -1.10 -8.93
N VAL A 9 -12.23 -1.66 -8.50
CA VAL A 9 -11.48 -2.67 -9.29
C VAL A 9 -12.34 -3.90 -9.56
N ARG A 10 -13.07 -4.41 -8.55
CA ARG A 10 -13.93 -5.59 -8.71
C ARG A 10 -15.09 -5.33 -9.67
N GLU A 11 -15.72 -4.18 -9.56
CA GLU A 11 -16.83 -3.77 -10.43
C GLU A 11 -16.38 -3.58 -11.87
N LEU A 12 -15.25 -2.90 -12.09
CA LEU A 12 -14.66 -2.77 -13.42
C LEU A 12 -14.33 -4.13 -14.03
N THR A 13 -13.76 -5.03 -13.23
CA THR A 13 -13.44 -6.40 -13.69
C THR A 13 -14.69 -7.19 -14.07
N SER A 14 -15.78 -7.09 -13.31
CA SER A 14 -17.04 -7.78 -13.63
C SER A 14 -17.68 -7.24 -14.91
N CYS A 15 -17.46 -5.96 -15.24
CA CYS A 15 -17.84 -5.37 -16.52
C CYS A 15 -16.88 -5.74 -17.68
N GLY A 16 -15.75 -6.39 -17.40
CA GLY A 16 -14.73 -6.72 -18.40
C GLY A 16 -13.81 -5.54 -18.77
N VAL A 17 -13.71 -4.56 -17.87
CA VAL A 17 -12.74 -3.46 -17.91
C VAL A 17 -11.55 -3.87 -17.05
N THR A 18 -10.34 -3.72 -17.59
CA THR A 18 -9.10 -4.01 -16.83
C THR A 18 -8.35 -2.71 -16.56
N LEU A 19 -7.80 -2.60 -15.35
CA LEU A 19 -6.91 -1.52 -14.96
C LEU A 19 -5.47 -2.03 -14.90
N ARG A 20 -4.55 -1.23 -15.41
CA ARG A 20 -3.10 -1.45 -15.27
C ARG A 20 -2.40 -0.13 -15.01
N VAL A 21 -1.20 -0.18 -14.46
CA VAL A 21 -0.39 1.02 -14.23
C VAL A 21 0.80 1.00 -15.17
N GLU A 22 0.97 2.08 -15.93
CA GLU A 22 2.12 2.31 -16.79
C GLU A 22 2.78 3.63 -16.37
N GLY A 23 3.90 3.53 -15.63
CA GLY A 23 4.51 4.71 -15.01
C GLY A 23 3.58 5.31 -13.94
N GLU A 24 3.24 6.59 -14.08
CA GLU A 24 2.30 7.33 -13.22
C GLU A 24 0.86 7.36 -13.78
N HIS A 25 0.61 6.58 -14.84
CA HIS A 25 -0.67 6.59 -15.52
C HIS A 25 -1.46 5.33 -15.23
N LEU A 26 -2.70 5.52 -14.78
CA LEU A 26 -3.71 4.48 -14.75
C LEU A 26 -4.23 4.27 -16.18
N VAL A 27 -3.97 3.09 -16.73
CA VAL A 27 -4.40 2.71 -18.07
C VAL A 27 -5.60 1.78 -17.97
N VAL A 28 -6.63 2.12 -18.72
CA VAL A 28 -7.92 1.41 -18.72
C VAL A 28 -8.14 0.76 -20.08
N THR A 29 -8.38 -0.56 -20.08
CA THR A 29 -8.75 -1.32 -21.27
C THR A 29 -10.27 -1.36 -21.44
N ASN A 30 -10.78 -1.59 -22.65
CA ASN A 30 -12.23 -1.68 -22.92
C ASN A 30 -13.04 -0.47 -22.40
N LYS A 31 -12.56 0.74 -22.71
CA LYS A 31 -13.17 2.01 -22.28
C LYS A 31 -14.62 2.20 -22.72
N ASN A 32 -15.07 1.50 -23.75
CA ASN A 32 -16.46 1.52 -24.24
C ASN A 32 -17.49 1.00 -23.22
N LYS A 33 -17.04 0.32 -22.16
CA LYS A 33 -17.90 -0.17 -21.08
C LYS A 33 -17.93 0.72 -19.84
N LEU A 34 -17.22 1.86 -19.86
CA LEU A 34 -17.19 2.79 -18.73
C LEU A 34 -18.42 3.70 -18.76
N THR A 35 -19.19 3.67 -17.67
CA THR A 35 -20.23 4.67 -17.41
C THR A 35 -19.60 5.96 -16.88
N ARG A 36 -20.35 7.06 -16.91
CA ARG A 36 -19.90 8.35 -16.36
C ARG A 36 -19.53 8.25 -14.89
N ASP A 37 -20.33 7.53 -14.10
CA ASP A 37 -20.10 7.35 -12.67
C ASP A 37 -18.80 6.58 -12.39
N LEU A 38 -18.49 5.55 -13.20
CA LEU A 38 -17.23 4.81 -13.10
C LEU A 38 -16.03 5.67 -13.50
N ILE A 39 -16.20 6.58 -14.47
CA ILE A 39 -15.14 7.53 -14.87
C ILE A 39 -14.86 8.52 -13.73
N ASP A 40 -15.90 9.04 -13.10
CA ASP A 40 -15.75 10.01 -12.02
C ASP A 40 -15.16 9.33 -10.76
N ALA A 41 -15.53 8.07 -10.50
CA ALA A 41 -14.91 7.25 -9.46
C ALA A 41 -13.42 6.96 -9.77
N LEU A 42 -13.08 6.60 -11.02
CA LEU A 42 -11.69 6.37 -11.45
C LEU A 42 -10.82 7.62 -11.27
N LYS A 43 -11.36 8.80 -11.55
CA LYS A 43 -10.65 10.07 -11.33
C LYS A 43 -10.46 10.36 -9.84
N SER A 44 -11.52 10.16 -9.06
CA SER A 44 -11.52 10.44 -7.61
C SER A 44 -10.55 9.52 -6.85
N HIS A 45 -10.40 8.28 -7.32
CA HIS A 45 -9.53 7.26 -6.70
C HIS A 45 -8.23 7.02 -7.47
N LYS A 46 -7.84 7.88 -8.42
CA LYS A 46 -6.72 7.62 -9.35
C LYS A 46 -5.42 7.26 -8.62
N LEU A 47 -5.04 8.04 -7.62
CA LEU A 47 -3.80 7.81 -6.87
C LEU A 47 -3.85 6.52 -6.07
N GLU A 48 -4.96 6.28 -5.36
CA GLU A 48 -5.17 5.07 -4.56
C GLU A 48 -5.16 3.81 -5.43
N LEU A 49 -5.75 3.89 -6.63
CA LEU A 49 -5.72 2.81 -7.63
C LEU A 49 -4.31 2.57 -8.18
N ILE A 50 -3.53 3.63 -8.44
CA ILE A 50 -2.13 3.48 -8.87
C ILE A 50 -1.31 2.77 -7.80
N HIS A 51 -1.47 3.15 -6.53
CA HIS A 51 -0.78 2.49 -5.41
C HIS A 51 -1.26 1.05 -5.21
N LEU A 52 -2.56 0.81 -5.29
CA LEU A 52 -3.16 -0.52 -5.16
C LEU A 52 -2.68 -1.48 -6.27
N LEU A 53 -2.57 -0.98 -7.50
CA LEU A 53 -2.23 -1.77 -8.68
C LEU A 53 -0.72 -1.81 -8.96
N ASN A 54 0.07 -0.96 -8.31
CA ASN A 54 1.52 -0.90 -8.49
C ASN A 54 2.26 -0.47 -7.21
N PRO A 55 2.24 -1.30 -6.16
CA PRO A 55 2.80 -0.96 -4.85
C PRO A 55 4.34 -0.85 -4.83
N GLN A 56 5.04 -1.14 -5.94
CA GLN A 56 6.51 -1.19 -5.97
C GLN A 56 7.21 0.00 -6.64
N ARG A 57 6.51 0.92 -7.33
CA ARG A 57 7.17 1.70 -8.40
C ARG A 57 7.45 3.19 -8.21
N SER A 58 7.19 3.83 -7.08
CA SER A 58 7.52 5.28 -6.94
C SER A 58 8.47 5.68 -5.81
N HIS A 59 9.26 4.77 -5.22
CA HIS A 59 9.79 5.12 -3.88
C HIS A 59 11.25 4.81 -3.56
N ASP A 60 12.09 4.20 -4.42
CA ASP A 60 13.48 3.89 -4.02
C ASP A 60 14.33 5.15 -3.73
N ALA A 61 13.99 6.30 -4.34
CA ALA A 61 14.66 7.57 -4.11
C ALA A 61 14.40 8.20 -2.72
N SER A 62 13.27 7.88 -2.08
CA SER A 62 12.89 8.40 -0.76
C SER A 62 13.18 7.44 0.39
N VAL A 63 13.70 6.23 0.10
CA VAL A 63 14.10 5.27 1.13
C VAL A 63 15.28 5.86 1.92
N PRO A 64 15.21 5.90 3.26
CA PRO A 64 16.36 6.23 4.08
C PRO A 64 17.54 5.31 3.76
N ASP A 65 18.76 5.85 3.59
CA ASP A 65 19.93 5.06 3.14
C ASP A 65 20.15 3.79 3.98
N HIS A 66 19.95 3.91 5.30
CA HIS A 66 20.09 2.80 6.25
C HIS A 66 18.99 1.74 6.14
N TRP A 67 17.97 1.91 5.31
CA TRP A 67 16.92 0.91 5.04
C TRP A 67 17.03 0.27 3.66
N ARG A 68 17.90 0.77 2.77
CA ARG A 68 18.05 0.23 1.41
C ARG A 68 18.50 -1.23 1.36
N HIS A 69 19.21 -1.69 2.39
CA HIS A 69 19.67 -3.08 2.49
C HIS A 69 18.55 -4.06 2.92
N ILE A 70 17.39 -3.55 3.36
CA ILE A 70 16.26 -4.39 3.80
C ILE A 70 15.45 -4.80 2.55
N PRO A 71 15.09 -6.08 2.40
CA PRO A 71 14.35 -6.54 1.24
C PRO A 71 12.95 -5.92 1.19
N VAL A 72 12.47 -5.61 -0.03
CA VAL A 72 11.10 -5.13 -0.23
C VAL A 72 10.11 -6.26 0.04
N MET A 73 9.00 -5.95 0.69
CA MET A 73 7.94 -6.94 0.94
C MET A 73 7.39 -7.47 -0.40
N PRO A 74 7.34 -8.80 -0.58
CA PRO A 74 6.77 -9.41 -1.78
C PRO A 74 5.31 -8.99 -1.98
N VAL A 75 4.89 -8.86 -3.24
CA VAL A 75 3.52 -8.49 -3.61
C VAL A 75 2.52 -9.60 -3.26
N LYS A 76 1.26 -9.20 -3.05
CA LYS A 76 0.16 -10.11 -2.66
C LYS A 76 0.05 -11.30 -3.64
N GLY A 77 0.27 -12.52 -3.14
CA GLY A 77 0.26 -13.76 -3.92
C GLY A 77 1.55 -14.57 -3.79
N GLU A 78 2.66 -13.93 -3.40
CA GLU A 78 3.92 -14.61 -3.11
C GLU A 78 4.00 -15.00 -1.63
N ARG A 79 4.59 -16.17 -1.34
CA ARG A 79 4.81 -16.61 0.04
C ARG A 79 5.87 -15.74 0.70
N VAL A 80 5.45 -14.87 1.62
CA VAL A 80 6.37 -14.13 2.49
C VAL A 80 6.89 -15.05 3.58
N ALA A 81 8.21 -15.24 3.64
CA ALA A 81 8.84 -15.92 4.76
C ALA A 81 8.70 -15.05 6.01
N ARG A 82 8.15 -15.58 7.10
CA ARG A 82 7.96 -14.83 8.35
C ARG A 82 9.20 -14.91 9.25
N PHE A 83 9.84 -16.07 9.25
CA PHE A 83 10.95 -16.40 10.13
C PHE A 83 12.12 -16.92 9.30
N GLY A 84 13.33 -16.56 9.74
CA GLY A 84 14.58 -17.07 9.20
C GLY A 84 14.88 -18.48 9.70
N PRO A 85 15.98 -19.08 9.22
CA PRO A 85 16.37 -20.45 9.57
C PRO A 85 16.60 -20.66 11.07
N ASN A 86 16.93 -19.62 11.83
CA ASN A 86 17.18 -19.70 13.28
C ASN A 86 15.97 -19.24 14.10
N GLY A 87 14.79 -19.11 13.48
CA GLY A 87 13.56 -18.63 14.13
C GLY A 87 13.42 -17.11 14.16
N GLU A 88 14.44 -16.37 13.73
CA GLU A 88 14.43 -14.92 13.84
C GLU A 88 13.38 -14.28 12.92
N GLY A 89 12.63 -13.34 13.46
CA GLY A 89 11.68 -12.53 12.70
C GLY A 89 12.33 -11.80 11.53
N LEU A 90 11.92 -12.13 10.30
CA LEU A 90 12.43 -11.48 9.09
C LEU A 90 11.90 -10.04 8.98
N ARG A 91 12.71 -9.18 8.36
CA ARG A 91 12.41 -7.76 8.13
C ARG A 91 12.15 -7.51 6.66
N TYR A 92 11.10 -6.75 6.39
CA TYR A 92 10.76 -6.28 5.05
C TYR A 92 10.53 -4.78 5.08
N ARG A 93 10.91 -4.08 4.01
CA ARG A 93 10.49 -2.71 3.79
C ARG A 93 9.25 -2.69 2.89
N ILE A 94 8.29 -1.84 3.22
CA ILE A 94 7.11 -1.57 2.41
C ILE A 94 6.93 -0.07 2.30
N CYS A 95 6.52 0.41 1.13
CA CYS A 95 6.11 1.79 0.96
C CYS A 95 4.60 1.83 0.79
N LEU A 96 3.93 2.62 1.63
CA LEU A 96 2.50 2.89 1.52
C LEU A 96 2.32 4.40 1.53
N PHE A 97 1.63 4.94 0.53
CA PHE A 97 1.28 6.36 0.43
C PHE A 97 2.50 7.29 0.60
N ASP A 98 3.58 7.03 -0.15
CA ASP A 98 4.86 7.76 -0.07
C ASP A 98 5.61 7.68 1.27
N VAL A 99 5.12 6.88 2.24
CA VAL A 99 5.77 6.66 3.53
C VAL A 99 6.39 5.25 3.56
N TRP A 100 7.66 5.19 3.94
CA TRP A 100 8.35 3.92 4.14
C TRP A 100 8.13 3.37 5.55
N TYR A 101 7.91 2.07 5.61
CA TYR A 101 7.76 1.29 6.83
C TYR A 101 8.66 0.05 6.79
N ILE A 102 9.19 -0.36 7.95
CA ILE A 102 9.82 -1.65 8.15
C ILE A 102 8.82 -2.54 8.90
N ILE A 103 8.49 -3.69 8.32
CA ILE A 103 7.69 -4.72 8.97
C ILE A 103 8.64 -5.80 9.48
N ARG A 104 8.46 -6.23 10.72
CA ARG A 104 9.10 -7.40 11.31
C ARG A 104 8.06 -8.31 11.95
N PHE A 105 8.12 -9.59 11.66
CA PHE A 105 7.31 -10.61 12.33
C PHE A 105 7.96 -10.95 13.68
N GLU A 106 7.23 -10.94 14.78
CA GLU A 106 7.79 -11.29 16.09
C GLU A 106 7.59 -12.79 16.40
N GLU A 107 8.55 -13.42 17.07
CA GLU A 107 8.62 -14.88 17.30
C GLU A 107 7.42 -15.49 18.03
N ASN A 108 6.71 -14.72 18.84
CA ASN A 108 5.77 -15.25 19.84
C ASN A 108 4.31 -14.87 19.64
N ALA A 109 3.96 -14.17 18.56
CA ALA A 109 2.58 -13.83 18.28
C ALA A 109 2.41 -13.56 16.80
N ASP A 110 1.18 -13.64 16.30
CA ASP A 110 0.76 -13.09 15.01
C ASP A 110 0.92 -11.56 14.96
N VAL A 111 1.95 -11.00 15.58
CA VAL A 111 2.16 -9.57 15.76
C VAL A 111 3.28 -9.11 14.84
N LEU A 112 2.96 -8.07 14.11
CA LEU A 112 3.80 -7.31 13.21
C LEU A 112 4.29 -6.08 13.95
N ARG A 113 5.60 -5.99 14.14
CA ARG A 113 6.23 -4.72 14.50
C ARG A 113 6.43 -3.92 13.23
N VAL A 114 5.80 -2.75 13.19
CA VAL A 114 5.92 -1.80 12.09
C VAL A 114 6.69 -0.58 12.59
N THR A 115 7.76 -0.24 11.89
CA THR A 115 8.59 0.93 12.19
C THR A 115 8.47 1.94 11.05
N ASN A 116 8.09 3.18 11.36
CA ASN A 116 8.24 4.32 10.45
C ASN A 116 9.25 5.33 11.01
N LEU A 117 9.78 6.21 10.16
CA LEU A 117 10.53 7.39 10.63
C LEU A 117 9.58 8.58 10.70
N GLU A 118 9.37 9.13 11.89
CA GLU A 118 8.71 10.42 12.06
C GLU A 118 9.76 11.45 12.46
N ASN A 119 9.99 12.45 11.60
CA ASN A 119 11.05 13.45 11.78
C ASN A 119 12.44 12.84 12.01
N GLY A 120 12.73 11.73 11.32
CA GLY A 120 14.00 10.99 11.45
C GLY A 120 14.08 10.08 12.68
N VAL A 121 13.07 10.06 13.54
CA VAL A 121 13.03 9.19 14.73
C VAL A 121 12.20 7.93 14.43
N PRO A 122 12.74 6.72 14.67
CA PRO A 122 11.98 5.50 14.54
C PRO A 122 10.82 5.47 15.54
N LYS A 123 9.60 5.36 15.03
CA LYS A 123 8.41 5.04 15.84
C LYS A 123 7.95 3.64 15.52
N ASN A 124 7.75 2.86 16.58
CA ASN A 124 7.30 1.49 16.48
C ASN A 124 5.82 1.41 16.82
N ARG A 125 5.06 0.67 16.02
CA ARG A 125 3.68 0.29 16.30
C ARG A 125 3.53 -1.21 16.10
N MET A 126 2.59 -1.80 16.82
CA MET A 126 2.32 -3.24 16.81
C MET A 126 0.95 -3.48 16.20
N PHE A 127 0.86 -4.43 15.29
CA PHE A 127 -0.38 -4.84 14.63
C PHE A 127 -0.51 -6.35 14.65
N THR A 128 -1.73 -6.88 14.63
CA THR A 128 -1.98 -8.33 14.61
C THR A 128 -2.12 -8.90 13.20
N THR A 129 -2.33 -8.04 12.19
CA THR A 129 -2.43 -8.47 10.80
C THR A 129 -1.92 -7.39 9.85
N LEU A 130 -1.51 -7.79 8.65
CA LEU A 130 -1.13 -6.84 7.59
C LEU A 130 -2.32 -5.98 7.17
N ASP A 131 -3.53 -6.53 7.19
CA ASP A 131 -4.76 -5.81 6.87
C ASP A 131 -5.09 -4.73 7.92
N GLU A 132 -4.82 -4.99 9.20
CA GLU A 132 -4.93 -3.99 10.27
C GLU A 132 -3.92 -2.85 10.06
N PHE A 133 -2.65 -3.20 9.80
CA PHE A 133 -1.62 -2.22 9.46
C PHE A 133 -2.00 -1.38 8.23
N HIS A 134 -2.46 -2.00 7.15
CA HIS A 134 -2.87 -1.30 5.92
C HIS A 134 -3.98 -0.29 6.18
N ARG A 135 -5.01 -0.69 6.95
CA ARG A 135 -6.12 0.22 7.31
C ARG A 135 -5.65 1.39 8.15
N TRP A 136 -4.75 1.15 9.11
CA TRP A 136 -4.17 2.20 9.93
C TRP A 136 -3.30 3.17 9.10
N ALA A 137 -2.41 2.64 8.26
CA ALA A 137 -1.52 3.46 7.43
C ALA A 137 -2.32 4.34 6.44
N TRP A 138 -3.41 3.80 5.90
CA TRP A 138 -4.35 4.57 5.07
C TRP A 138 -5.00 5.70 5.86
N ALA A 139 -5.53 5.42 7.05
CA ALA A 139 -6.15 6.47 7.88
C ALA A 139 -5.16 7.59 8.21
N GLU A 140 -3.95 7.26 8.68
CA GLU A 140 -2.97 8.29 9.06
C GLU A 140 -2.46 9.11 7.88
N THR A 141 -2.37 8.53 6.69
CA THR A 141 -1.92 9.30 5.51
C THR A 141 -3.06 10.12 4.92
N PHE A 142 -4.29 9.57 4.89
CA PHE A 142 -5.49 10.29 4.46
C PHE A 142 -5.76 11.54 5.32
N PHE A 143 -5.51 11.47 6.64
CA PHE A 143 -5.67 12.63 7.53
C PHE A 143 -4.52 13.65 7.45
N ARG A 144 -3.35 13.29 6.90
CA ARG A 144 -2.24 14.24 6.71
C ARG A 144 -2.48 15.21 5.54
N ASP A 145 -3.23 14.79 4.52
CA ASP A 145 -3.60 15.64 3.39
C ASP A 145 -4.84 16.51 3.63
N LEU A 146 -5.56 16.27 4.74
CA LEU A 146 -6.62 17.15 5.19
C LEU A 146 -6.03 18.33 5.97
N THR A 147 -5.61 19.35 5.23
CA THR A 147 -5.39 20.67 5.81
C THR A 147 -6.76 21.22 6.23
N PHE A 148 -7.10 21.12 7.51
CA PHE A 148 -8.21 21.90 8.07
C PHE A 148 -7.77 23.36 8.11
N LEU A 149 -8.09 24.09 7.03
CA LEU A 149 -8.13 25.54 7.07
C LEU A 149 -9.27 25.94 8.00
N ASN A 150 -8.93 26.56 9.14
CA ASN A 150 -9.88 27.34 9.91
C ASN A 150 -10.30 28.59 9.14
#